data_AF-A0A7G9LCN2-F1
#
_entry.id   AF-A0A7G9LCN2-F1
#
_cell.length_a   1.000
_cell.length_b   1.000
_cell.length_c   1.000
_cell.angle_alpha   90.00
_cell.angle_beta   90.00
_cell.angle_gamma   90.00
#
_symmetry.space_group_name_H-M   'P 1'
#
loop_
_entity.id
_entity.type
_entity.pdbx_description
1 polymer ?
#
loop_
_entity_poly.entity_id
_entity_poly.type
_entity_poly.pdbx_seq_one_letter_code
_entity_poly.pdbx_strand_id
1 'polypeptide(L)'
;MYSNNPKKYKRNSIRLKGYDYAQKGLYFITICTQNRHCFFGKITNGVLHLNDAGKMIEQWYYELENKFDDIKCGTHVVMPNHFHAIIHNIGVGADLRVCPNSNMGEHVPIMGEHIGSPLHVVVQWFKTMTTNQYIRNVKNNNWQRFDGKLWQRNYWEHIIRNEKSHQNISNYIVNNPLKWNADTLNPEP
;
A
#
# COMPACT_ATOMS: atom_id res chain seq x y z
N MET A 1 -42.08 -8.07 -12.52
CA MET A 1 -40.97 -9.03 -12.30
C MET A 1 -39.68 -8.39 -12.77
N TYR A 2 -38.82 -7.94 -11.86
CA TYR A 2 -37.45 -7.52 -12.20
C TYR A 2 -36.48 -8.32 -11.33
N SER A 3 -35.99 -9.43 -11.88
CA SER A 3 -34.89 -10.19 -11.29
C SER A 3 -33.60 -9.37 -11.41
N ASN A 4 -33.27 -8.61 -10.37
CA ASN A 4 -31.91 -8.10 -10.20
C ASN A 4 -31.02 -9.27 -9.78
N ASN A 5 -30.35 -9.86 -10.76
CA ASN A 5 -29.32 -10.86 -10.54
C ASN A 5 -27.99 -10.11 -10.28
N PRO A 6 -27.49 -10.00 -9.04
CA PRO A 6 -26.21 -9.36 -8.81
C PRO A 6 -25.13 -10.21 -9.46
N LYS A 7 -24.47 -9.67 -10.50
CA LYS A 7 -23.24 -10.26 -11.05
C LYS A 7 -22.28 -10.49 -9.88
N LYS A 8 -22.14 -11.74 -9.45
CA LYS A 8 -21.13 -12.18 -8.49
C LYS A 8 -19.77 -11.89 -9.12
N TYR A 9 -19.20 -10.74 -8.81
CA TYR A 9 -17.79 -10.48 -9.10
C TYR A 9 -16.99 -11.53 -8.33
N LYS A 10 -16.53 -12.57 -9.03
CA LYS A 10 -15.62 -13.57 -8.47
C LYS A 10 -14.41 -12.83 -7.94
N ARG A 11 -14.24 -12.90 -6.63
CA ARG A 11 -13.14 -12.30 -5.88
C ARG A 11 -11.86 -13.09 -6.24
N ASN A 12 -11.17 -12.68 -7.29
CA ASN A 12 -9.85 -13.24 -7.61
C ASN A 12 -8.83 -12.63 -6.65
N SER A 13 -8.76 -13.22 -5.45
CA SER A 13 -7.68 -12.95 -4.52
C SER A 13 -6.38 -13.44 -5.15
N ILE A 14 -5.45 -12.50 -5.40
CA ILE A 14 -4.07 -12.82 -5.81
C ILE A 14 -3.28 -13.45 -4.66
N ARG A 15 -3.78 -13.28 -3.42
CA ARG A 15 -3.19 -13.87 -2.22
C ARG A 15 -3.02 -15.37 -2.41
N LEU A 16 -1.78 -15.83 -2.19
CA LEU A 16 -1.45 -17.24 -2.17
C LEU A 16 -2.27 -17.90 -1.05
N LYS A 17 -3.21 -18.77 -1.42
CA LYS A 17 -4.10 -19.43 -0.45
C LYS A 17 -3.25 -20.26 0.52
N GLY A 18 -3.47 -20.05 1.82
CA GLY A 18 -2.76 -20.77 2.89
C GLY A 18 -1.41 -20.16 3.30
N TYR A 19 -0.98 -19.04 2.69
CA TYR A 19 0.23 -18.35 3.12
C TYR A 19 -0.09 -17.36 4.25
N ASP A 20 0.65 -17.43 5.36
CA ASP A 20 0.55 -16.43 6.42
C ASP A 20 1.34 -15.17 6.07
N TYR A 21 0.65 -14.08 5.81
CA TYR A 21 1.26 -12.78 5.46
C TYR A 21 1.70 -11.98 6.69
N ALA A 22 1.60 -12.56 7.89
CA ALA A 22 2.24 -12.08 9.11
C ALA A 22 3.63 -12.70 9.33
N GLN A 23 4.03 -13.69 8.52
CA GLN A 23 5.34 -14.32 8.67
C GLN A 23 6.44 -13.36 8.23
N LYS A 24 7.62 -13.52 8.85
CA LYS A 24 8.84 -12.84 8.45
C LYS A 24 9.10 -13.02 6.95
N GLY A 25 9.38 -11.93 6.25
CA GLY A 25 9.63 -11.97 4.83
C GLY A 25 9.53 -10.63 4.14
N LEU A 26 9.83 -10.64 2.84
CA LEU A 26 9.81 -9.48 1.98
C LEU A 26 8.59 -9.54 1.06
N TYR A 27 7.83 -8.45 1.00
CA TYR A 27 6.58 -8.35 0.25
C TYR A 27 6.62 -7.15 -0.69
N PHE A 28 6.59 -7.39 -1.99
CA PHE A 28 6.39 -6.34 -2.97
C PHE A 28 4.89 -6.02 -3.10
N ILE A 29 4.51 -4.75 -2.95
CA ILE A 29 3.14 -4.28 -3.09
C ILE A 29 2.99 -3.23 -4.19
N THR A 30 1.79 -3.19 -4.79
CA THR A 30 1.35 -2.09 -5.66
C THR A 30 -0.01 -1.59 -5.20
N ILE A 31 -0.11 -0.30 -4.90
CA ILE A 31 -1.35 0.38 -4.50
C ILE A 31 -1.68 1.45 -5.53
N CYS A 32 -2.79 1.30 -6.25
CA CYS A 32 -3.21 2.25 -7.28
C CYS A 32 -4.26 3.22 -6.77
N THR A 33 -4.21 4.47 -7.24
CA THR A 33 -5.29 5.43 -7.06
C THR A 33 -6.56 4.94 -7.75
N GLN A 34 -7.72 5.35 -7.22
CA GLN A 34 -8.99 5.05 -7.85
C GLN A 34 -9.01 5.61 -9.27
N ASN A 35 -9.47 4.81 -10.22
CA ASN A 35 -9.48 5.13 -11.67
C ASN A 35 -8.11 5.55 -12.23
N ARG A 36 -7.00 5.26 -11.54
CA ARG A 36 -5.63 5.57 -11.99
C ARG A 36 -5.38 7.06 -12.23
N HIS A 37 -6.09 7.94 -11.51
CA HIS A 37 -5.84 9.38 -11.55
C HIS A 37 -4.44 9.75 -11.05
N CYS A 38 -3.77 10.65 -11.76
CA CYS A 38 -2.42 11.10 -11.45
C CYS A 38 -2.39 12.20 -10.36
N PHE A 39 -2.64 11.81 -9.11
CA PHE A 39 -2.70 12.76 -7.98
C PHE A 39 -1.33 13.11 -7.39
N PHE A 40 -0.29 12.30 -7.61
CA PHE A 40 0.96 12.36 -6.84
C PHE A 40 2.12 13.03 -7.57
N GLY A 41 1.89 13.45 -8.82
CA GLY A 41 2.91 14.09 -9.63
C GLY A 41 2.69 13.85 -11.10
N LYS A 42 3.74 14.08 -11.88
CA LYS A 42 3.76 13.83 -13.33
C LYS A 42 5.14 13.34 -13.75
N ILE A 43 5.20 12.70 -14.90
CA ILE A 43 6.46 12.35 -15.55
C ILE A 43 6.56 13.19 -16.82
N THR A 44 7.65 13.93 -16.97
CA THR A 44 7.92 14.76 -18.15
C THR A 44 9.32 14.45 -18.66
N ASN A 45 9.45 14.09 -19.93
CA ASN A 45 10.72 13.68 -20.55
C ASN A 45 11.45 12.57 -19.78
N GLY A 46 10.70 11.59 -19.26
CA GLY A 46 11.25 10.47 -18.48
C GLY A 46 11.65 10.81 -17.04
N VAL A 47 11.45 12.06 -16.60
CA VAL A 47 11.78 12.49 -15.24
C VAL A 47 10.52 12.57 -14.39
N LEU A 48 10.54 11.92 -13.22
CA LEU A 48 9.48 11.98 -12.23
C LEU A 48 9.54 13.29 -11.45
N HIS A 49 8.42 14.02 -11.45
CA HIS A 49 8.22 15.22 -10.67
C HIS A 49 7.06 14.99 -9.69
N LEU A 50 7.40 14.67 -8.44
CA LEU A 50 6.42 14.57 -7.35
C LEU A 50 5.90 15.95 -6.97
N ASN A 51 4.58 16.02 -6.77
CA ASN A 51 3.96 17.15 -6.10
C ASN A 51 3.92 16.91 -4.58
N ASP A 52 3.31 17.83 -3.83
CA ASP A 52 3.26 17.72 -2.37
C ASP A 52 2.44 16.53 -1.87
N ALA A 53 1.44 16.08 -2.64
CA ALA A 53 0.74 14.84 -2.34
C ALA A 53 1.66 13.62 -2.52
N GLY A 54 2.46 13.56 -3.59
CA GLY A 54 3.44 12.48 -3.78
C GLY A 54 4.48 12.40 -2.67
N LYS A 55 5.02 13.56 -2.25
CA LYS A 55 5.94 13.65 -1.11
C LYS A 55 5.27 13.18 0.20
N MET A 56 4.00 13.51 0.38
CA MET A 56 3.22 13.07 1.55
C MET A 56 3.00 11.55 1.57
N ILE A 57 2.83 10.91 0.41
CA ILE A 57 2.77 9.43 0.32
C ILE A 57 4.09 8.81 0.79
N GLU A 58 5.22 9.35 0.34
CA GLU A 58 6.56 8.88 0.74
C GLU A 58 6.81 9.07 2.25
N GLN A 59 6.42 10.22 2.81
CA GLN A 59 6.53 10.46 4.25
C GLN A 59 5.77 9.41 5.06
N TRP A 60 4.51 9.13 4.71
CA TRP A 60 3.72 8.10 5.39
C TRP A 60 4.26 6.68 5.21
N TYR A 61 5.04 6.43 4.16
CA TYR A 61 5.66 5.14 3.95
C TYR A 61 6.74 4.91 5.01
N TYR A 62 7.59 5.91 5.27
CA TYR A 62 8.58 5.82 6.34
C TYR A 62 7.96 5.80 7.75
N GLU A 63 6.81 6.44 7.95
CA GLU A 63 6.05 6.34 9.21
C GLU A 63 5.54 4.92 9.54
N LEU A 64 5.58 3.98 8.58
CA LEU A 64 5.28 2.58 8.88
C LEU A 64 6.23 2.00 9.92
N GLU A 65 7.52 2.36 9.90
CA GLU A 65 8.49 1.85 10.87
C GLU A 65 8.26 2.41 12.28
N ASN A 66 7.64 3.58 12.40
CA ASN A 66 7.25 4.13 13.70
C ASN A 66 5.95 3.50 14.22
N LYS A 67 5.08 3.05 13.30
CA LYS A 67 3.78 2.48 13.65
C LYS A 67 3.85 0.99 13.98
N PHE A 68 4.72 0.25 13.29
CA PHE A 68 4.82 -1.20 13.36
C PHE A 68 6.28 -1.58 13.63
N ASP A 69 6.55 -2.03 14.86
CA ASP A 69 7.91 -2.38 15.31
C ASP A 69 8.55 -3.51 14.49
N ASP A 70 7.72 -4.32 13.85
CA ASP A 70 8.11 -5.46 13.02
C ASP A 70 8.17 -5.17 11.52
N ILE A 71 8.01 -3.92 11.12
CA ILE A 71 8.05 -3.50 9.72
C ILE A 71 9.28 -2.64 9.45
N LYS A 72 9.99 -2.99 8.37
CA LYS A 72 11.02 -2.16 7.75
C LYS A 72 10.64 -1.80 6.31
N CYS A 73 10.95 -0.56 5.95
CA CYS A 73 10.69 -0.01 4.64
C CYS A 73 11.86 -0.35 3.70
N GLY A 74 11.56 -1.04 2.60
CA GLY A 74 12.50 -1.38 1.55
C GLY A 74 12.45 -0.38 0.38
N THR A 75 12.85 -0.84 -0.80
CA THR A 75 12.80 -0.03 -2.03
C THR A 75 11.37 0.34 -2.39
N HIS A 76 11.14 1.61 -2.73
CA HIS A 76 9.83 2.13 -3.12
C HIS A 76 9.94 3.13 -4.28
N VAL A 77 8.80 3.39 -4.92
CA VAL A 77 8.60 4.55 -5.79
C VAL A 77 7.16 5.03 -5.71
N VAL A 78 6.97 6.34 -5.59
CA VAL A 78 5.67 7.00 -5.76
C VAL A 78 5.55 7.40 -7.23
N MET A 79 4.65 6.76 -7.95
CA MET A 79 4.33 7.09 -9.33
C MET A 79 3.15 8.07 -9.37
N PRO A 80 2.91 8.77 -10.49
CA PRO A 80 1.82 9.75 -10.59
C PRO A 80 0.47 9.24 -10.06
N ASN A 81 0.14 7.97 -10.29
CA ASN A 81 -1.15 7.37 -9.93
C ASN A 81 -1.07 6.07 -9.12
N HIS A 82 0.11 5.64 -8.68
CA HIS A 82 0.25 4.42 -7.91
C HIS A 82 1.51 4.46 -7.07
N PHE A 83 1.62 3.50 -6.16
CA PHE A 83 2.73 3.36 -5.24
C PHE A 83 3.24 1.93 -5.28
N HIS A 84 4.53 1.77 -5.49
CA HIS A 84 5.24 0.50 -5.42
C HIS A 84 6.16 0.51 -4.21
N ALA A 85 6.17 -0.57 -3.43
CA ALA A 85 7.07 -0.69 -2.29
C ALA A 85 7.38 -2.12 -1.92
N ILE A 86 8.56 -2.34 -1.36
CA ILE A 86 8.91 -3.56 -0.65
C ILE A 86 8.68 -3.32 0.84
N ILE A 87 7.89 -4.17 1.47
CA ILE A 87 7.68 -4.18 2.92
C ILE A 87 8.42 -5.39 3.47
N HIS A 88 9.32 -5.17 4.43
CA HIS A 88 10.01 -6.22 5.14
C HIS A 88 9.34 -6.43 6.49
N ASN A 89 8.64 -7.55 6.65
CA ASN A 89 8.24 -8.02 7.97
C ASN A 89 9.44 -8.74 8.59
N ILE A 90 10.01 -8.19 9.67
CA ILE A 90 11.19 -8.76 10.32
C ILE A 90 10.83 -9.78 11.41
N GLY A 91 9.55 -9.87 11.80
CA GLY A 91 9.05 -10.78 12.81
C GLY A 91 9.73 -10.55 14.16
N VAL A 92 9.39 -9.48 14.87
CA VAL A 92 9.81 -9.34 16.28
C VAL A 92 8.87 -10.19 17.13
N GLY A 93 9.45 -11.18 17.81
CA GLY A 93 8.78 -11.89 18.89
C GLY A 93 8.25 -10.86 19.90
N ALA A 94 6.98 -11.00 20.26
CA ALA A 94 6.23 -10.08 21.11
C ALA A 94 7.09 -9.45 22.23
N ASP A 95 7.31 -8.14 22.17
CA ASP A 95 7.42 -7.38 23.40
C ASP A 95 6.00 -6.96 23.76
N LEU A 96 5.45 -7.59 24.80
CA LEU A 96 4.13 -7.31 25.37
C LEU A 96 4.10 -5.89 25.93
N ARG A 97 3.96 -4.87 25.07
CA ARG A 97 3.58 -3.54 25.53
C ARG A 97 2.07 -3.49 25.68
N VAL A 98 1.67 -3.86 26.88
CA VAL A 98 0.41 -3.53 27.56
C VAL A 98 -0.11 -2.17 27.09
N CYS A 99 -1.25 -2.15 26.39
CA CYS A 99 -2.09 -0.96 26.31
C CYS A 99 -2.81 -0.82 27.66
N PRO A 100 -2.67 0.27 28.42
CA PRO A 100 -3.57 0.51 29.54
C PRO A 100 -4.94 0.89 28.98
N ASN A 101 -5.92 0.03 29.30
CA ASN A 101 -7.38 0.20 29.25
C ASN A 101 -7.94 1.45 28.55
N SER A 102 -8.77 1.21 27.53
CA SER A 102 -9.98 2.01 27.31
C SER A 102 -11.08 1.08 26.80
N ASN A 103 -12.01 0.77 27.70
CA ASN A 103 -13.25 0.04 27.46
C ASN A 103 -13.97 0.56 26.20
N MET A 104 -14.33 -0.36 25.29
CA MET A 104 -15.69 -0.53 24.73
C MET A 104 -15.66 -1.53 23.55
N GLY A 105 -16.40 -2.64 23.70
CA GLY A 105 -16.89 -3.48 22.60
C GLY A 105 -16.02 -4.69 22.23
N GLU A 106 -16.56 -5.87 22.51
CA GLU A 106 -15.96 -7.19 22.28
C GLU A 106 -15.40 -7.38 20.86
N HIS A 107 -14.09 -7.64 20.79
CA HIS A 107 -13.51 -8.49 19.75
C HIS A 107 -12.60 -9.48 20.45
N VAL A 108 -13.07 -10.73 20.56
CA VAL A 108 -12.30 -11.84 21.10
C VAL A 108 -11.07 -12.02 20.20
N PRO A 109 -9.83 -11.89 20.70
CA PRO A 109 -8.66 -12.18 19.90
C PRO A 109 -8.55 -13.70 19.80
N ILE A 110 -8.97 -14.27 18.66
CA ILE A 110 -8.70 -15.65 18.35
C ILE A 110 -7.18 -15.79 18.17
N MET A 111 -6.55 -16.57 19.04
CA MET A 111 -5.14 -16.94 18.98
C MET A 111 -4.77 -17.50 17.61
N GLY A 112 -3.73 -16.91 17.02
CA GLY A 112 -2.85 -17.49 16.02
C GLY A 112 -1.49 -16.84 16.22
N GLU A 113 -0.43 -17.64 16.27
CA GLU A 113 0.97 -17.24 16.47
C GLU A 113 1.50 -16.39 15.31
N HIS A 114 0.92 -15.21 15.08
CA HIS A 114 1.41 -14.30 14.07
C HIS A 114 2.70 -13.64 14.59
N ILE A 115 3.82 -14.03 14.00
CA ILE A 115 5.18 -13.59 14.36
C ILE A 115 5.39 -12.09 14.03
N GLY A 116 4.49 -11.46 13.26
CA GLY A 116 4.49 -10.03 12.96
C GLY A 116 3.10 -9.47 12.60
N SER A 117 3.04 -8.16 12.36
CA SER A 117 1.91 -7.41 11.82
C SER A 117 1.51 -7.95 10.44
N PRO A 118 0.26 -8.41 10.27
CA PRO A 118 -0.22 -8.89 8.98
C PRO A 118 -0.14 -7.78 7.91
N LEU A 119 0.42 -8.09 6.73
CA LEU A 119 0.59 -7.13 5.62
C LEU A 119 -0.67 -6.32 5.29
N HIS A 120 -1.85 -6.94 5.37
CA HIS A 120 -3.10 -6.27 5.07
C HIS A 120 -3.45 -5.15 6.07
N VAL A 121 -3.06 -5.30 7.34
CA VAL A 121 -3.22 -4.27 8.39
C VAL A 121 -2.29 -3.09 8.10
N VAL A 122 -1.04 -3.38 7.73
CA VAL A 122 -0.04 -2.36 7.35
C VAL A 122 -0.54 -1.53 6.17
N VAL A 123 -1.01 -2.18 5.09
CA VAL A 123 -1.54 -1.49 3.91
C VAL A 123 -2.84 -0.74 4.21
N GLN A 124 -3.72 -1.30 5.06
CA GLN A 124 -4.96 -0.61 5.47
C GLN A 124 -4.65 0.67 6.24
N TRP A 125 -3.73 0.61 7.19
CA TRP A 125 -3.28 1.78 7.96
C TRP A 125 -2.69 2.84 7.03
N PHE A 126 -1.75 2.46 6.16
CA PHE A 126 -1.14 3.37 5.18
C PHE A 126 -2.18 4.10 4.32
N LYS A 127 -3.13 3.36 3.75
CA LYS A 127 -4.20 3.94 2.91
C LYS A 127 -5.11 4.86 3.70
N THR A 128 -5.35 4.56 4.97
CA THR A 128 -6.17 5.39 5.87
C THR A 128 -5.47 6.71 6.17
N MET A 129 -4.21 6.66 6.59
CA MET A 129 -3.44 7.85 6.98
C MET A 129 -3.22 8.80 5.81
N THR A 130 -2.80 8.25 4.66
CA THR A 130 -2.61 9.02 3.42
C THR A 130 -3.92 9.64 2.94
N THR A 131 -5.05 8.91 2.98
CA THR A 131 -6.36 9.46 2.61
C THR A 131 -6.78 10.60 3.55
N ASN A 132 -6.60 10.41 4.86
CA ASN A 132 -6.97 11.43 5.86
C ASN A 132 -6.16 12.72 5.68
N GLN A 133 -4.84 12.61 5.51
CA GLN A 133 -4.00 13.77 5.27
C GLN A 133 -4.31 14.42 3.90
N TYR A 134 -4.56 13.64 2.85
CA TYR A 134 -4.96 14.17 1.56
C TYR A 134 -6.26 14.98 1.66
N ILE A 135 -7.29 14.46 2.35
CA ILE A 135 -8.57 15.18 2.56
C ILE A 135 -8.35 16.51 3.28
N ARG A 136 -7.46 16.56 4.28
CA ARG A 136 -7.12 17.83 4.97
C ARG A 136 -6.50 18.83 4.02
N ASN A 137 -5.58 18.39 3.16
CA ASN A 137 -4.91 19.26 2.20
C ASN A 137 -5.79 19.69 1.03
N VAL A 138 -6.81 18.89 0.66
CA VAL A 138 -7.87 19.34 -0.25
C VAL A 138 -8.62 20.55 0.31
N LYS A 139 -8.84 20.58 1.64
CA LYS A 139 -9.55 21.69 2.31
C LYS A 139 -8.66 22.90 2.54
N ASN A 140 -7.40 22.67 2.90
CA ASN A 140 -6.52 23.72 3.43
C ASN A 140 -5.48 24.23 2.43
N ASN A 141 -5.08 23.39 1.46
CA ASN A 141 -3.94 23.63 0.57
C ASN A 141 -4.29 23.44 -0.92
N ASN A 142 -5.60 23.50 -1.26
CA ASN A 142 -6.12 23.44 -2.63
C ASN A 142 -5.62 22.22 -3.45
N TRP A 143 -5.38 21.08 -2.81
CA TRP A 143 -5.06 19.86 -3.55
C TRP A 143 -6.23 19.42 -4.42
N GLN A 144 -5.91 18.77 -5.54
CA GLN A 144 -6.92 18.22 -6.46
C GLN A 144 -7.87 17.29 -5.71
N ARG A 145 -9.17 17.52 -5.84
CA ARG A 145 -10.21 16.66 -5.24
C ARG A 145 -10.24 15.29 -5.93
N PHE A 146 -10.52 14.25 -5.15
CA PHE A 146 -10.87 12.93 -5.67
C PHE A 146 -12.34 12.62 -5.33
N ASP A 147 -12.99 11.85 -6.19
CA ASP A 147 -14.39 11.48 -6.00
C ASP A 147 -14.50 10.13 -5.27
N GLY A 148 -15.13 10.16 -4.09
CA GLY A 148 -15.39 8.97 -3.29
C GLY A 148 -14.15 8.40 -2.58
N LYS A 149 -13.19 7.84 -3.32
CA LYS A 149 -12.02 7.15 -2.75
C LYS A 149 -10.73 7.58 -3.43
N LEU A 150 -9.67 7.82 -2.63
CA LEU A 150 -8.33 8.10 -3.15
C LEU A 150 -7.72 6.85 -3.78
N TRP A 151 -7.82 5.71 -3.10
CA TRP A 151 -7.23 4.44 -3.50
C TRP A 151 -8.26 3.44 -4.01
N GLN A 152 -7.85 2.54 -4.91
CA GLN A 152 -8.63 1.35 -5.23
C GLN A 152 -8.87 0.49 -3.97
N ARG A 153 -9.92 -0.35 -3.95
CA ARG A 153 -10.23 -1.17 -2.77
C ARG A 153 -9.09 -2.14 -2.42
N ASN A 154 -8.60 -2.89 -3.41
CA ASN A 154 -7.54 -3.88 -3.23
C ASN A 154 -6.15 -3.27 -3.51
N TYR A 155 -5.12 -4.09 -3.34
CA TYR A 155 -3.75 -3.83 -3.76
C TYR A 155 -3.19 -5.15 -4.32
N TRP A 156 -2.16 -5.06 -5.14
CA TRP A 156 -1.43 -6.23 -5.62
C TRP A 156 -0.26 -6.51 -4.67
N GLU A 157 0.05 -7.78 -4.43
CA GLU A 157 1.17 -8.19 -3.59
C GLU A 157 1.90 -9.40 -4.17
N HIS A 158 3.20 -9.51 -3.90
CA HIS A 158 4.05 -10.63 -4.27
C HIS A 158 5.11 -10.90 -3.21
N ILE A 159 5.28 -12.17 -2.86
CA ILE A 159 6.27 -12.60 -1.87
C ILE A 159 7.64 -12.72 -2.54
N ILE A 160 8.63 -12.02 -2.02
CA ILE A 160 10.01 -12.07 -2.48
C ILE A 160 10.74 -13.19 -1.72
N ARG A 161 11.15 -14.23 -2.43
CA ARG A 161 11.63 -15.50 -1.83
C ARG A 161 13.15 -15.67 -1.79
N ASN A 162 13.89 -14.83 -2.51
CA ASN A 162 15.35 -14.93 -2.60
C ASN A 162 15.97 -13.62 -3.07
N GLU A 163 17.30 -13.51 -2.93
CA GLU A 163 18.07 -12.30 -3.24
C GLU A 163 17.96 -11.88 -4.71
N LYS A 164 17.95 -12.83 -5.65
CA LYS A 164 17.82 -12.52 -7.08
C LYS A 164 16.47 -11.87 -7.38
N SER A 165 15.38 -12.40 -6.80
CA SER A 165 14.05 -11.82 -6.92
C SER A 165 13.99 -10.43 -6.27
N HIS A 166 14.61 -10.29 -5.09
CA HIS A 166 14.74 -9.02 -4.40
C HIS A 166 15.41 -7.97 -5.28
N GLN A 167 16.61 -8.24 -5.79
CA GLN A 167 17.34 -7.33 -6.66
C GLN A 167 16.55 -6.98 -7.94
N ASN A 168 15.91 -7.96 -8.58
CA ASN A 168 15.11 -7.72 -9.78
C ASN A 168 13.92 -6.79 -9.51
N ILE A 169 13.23 -6.99 -8.39
CA ILE A 169 12.09 -6.16 -8.00
C ILE A 169 12.56 -4.76 -7.61
N SER A 170 13.63 -4.64 -6.83
CA SER A 170 14.21 -3.33 -6.48
C SER A 170 14.63 -2.57 -7.75
N ASN A 171 15.27 -3.24 -8.71
CA ASN A 171 15.60 -2.66 -10.01
C ASN A 171 14.34 -2.27 -10.81
N TYR A 172 13.28 -3.10 -10.78
CA TYR A 172 12.01 -2.76 -11.41
C TYR A 172 11.42 -1.47 -10.82
N ILE A 173 11.38 -1.36 -9.48
CA ILE A 173 10.83 -0.22 -8.76
C ILE A 173 11.59 1.07 -9.12
N VAL A 174 12.93 1.06 -9.00
CA VAL A 174 13.77 2.23 -9.27
C VAL A 174 13.65 2.69 -10.72
N ASN A 175 13.54 1.75 -11.67
CA ASN A 175 13.44 2.07 -13.10
C ASN A 175 12.00 2.28 -13.58
N ASN A 176 10.98 2.16 -12.72
CA ASN A 176 9.59 2.28 -13.13
C ASN A 176 9.24 3.67 -13.71
N PRO A 177 9.74 4.80 -13.16
CA PRO A 177 9.56 6.12 -13.78
C PRO A 177 9.98 6.20 -15.26
N LEU A 178 11.12 5.57 -15.61
CA LEU A 178 11.62 5.55 -16.99
C LEU A 178 10.73 4.72 -17.93
N LYS A 179 9.94 3.81 -17.37
CA LYS A 179 9.04 2.91 -18.10
C LYS A 179 7.59 3.39 -18.15
N TRP A 180 7.30 4.60 -17.64
CA TRP A 180 5.94 5.10 -17.50
C TRP A 180 5.11 5.06 -18.79
N ASN A 181 5.69 5.43 -19.93
CA ASN A 181 4.99 5.41 -21.21
C ASN A 181 4.61 3.98 -21.65
N ALA A 182 5.36 2.96 -21.22
CA ALA A 182 5.06 1.55 -21.49
C ALA A 182 4.31 0.88 -20.33
N ASP A 183 3.97 1.61 -19.27
CA ASP A 183 3.32 1.07 -18.08
C ASP A 183 1.83 0.85 -18.35
N THR A 184 1.37 -0.39 -18.15
CA THR A 184 -0.06 -0.75 -18.26
C THR A 184 -0.98 -0.01 -17.28
N LEU A 185 -0.42 0.61 -16.23
CA LEU A 185 -1.11 1.46 -15.27
C LEU A 185 -1.18 2.93 -15.69
N ASN A 186 -0.47 3.34 -16.75
CA ASN A 186 -0.60 4.68 -17.32
C ASN A 186 -2.00 4.85 -17.94
N PRO A 187 -2.77 5.90 -17.54
CA PRO A 187 -4.09 6.16 -18.11
C PRO A 187 -4.04 6.69 -19.55
N GLU A 188 -2.92 7.28 -19.97
CA GLU A 188 -2.69 7.81 -21.33
C GLU A 188 -1.44 7.15 -21.92
N PRO A 189 -1.56 5.90 -22.42
CA PRO A 189 -0.45 5.15 -23.01
C PRO A 189 0.03 5.73 -24.34
#